data_AF-A0A9X9QPA9-F1
#
_entry.id   AF-A0A9X9QPA9-F1
#
_cell.length_a   1.000
_cell.length_b   1.000
_cell.length_c   1.000
_cell.angle_alpha   90.00
_cell.angle_beta   90.00
_cell.angle_gamma   90.00
#
_symmetry.space_group_name_H-M   'P 1'
#
loop_
_entity.id
_entity.type
_entity.pdbx_description
1 polymer ?
#
loop_
_entity_poly.entity_id
_entity_poly.type
_entity_poly.pdbx_seq_one_letter_code
_entity_poly.pdbx_strand_id
1 'polypeptide(L)'
;MRKYLQVRLYELSYYVEILISIILLVSLLILTGHLVLMLTGIFSIKSGLDTYLQNFLNQAMSIAIGVELIKMLSKHTSGTIIEVLLFAIARQIVVAHGSPVDSLLSVVALTILFATRKYLFTSFDDTSSVVVRGSQKVKVANVLARVTLPAASKDELMRELMLRHLEMEDKLPSIGASIAFADVALRIDHMHEGVITRIEIIKSLK
;
A
#
# COMPACT_ATOMS: atom_id res chain seq x y z
N MET A 1 23.62 12.69 16.36
CA MET A 1 22.72 12.14 17.41
C MET A 1 21.32 11.79 16.89
N ARG A 2 20.58 12.69 16.21
CA ARG A 2 19.23 12.38 15.67
C ARG A 2 19.15 11.14 14.76
N LYS A 3 20.12 10.95 13.85
CA LYS A 3 20.18 9.76 12.98
C LYS A 3 20.35 8.45 13.75
N TYR A 4 21.07 8.46 14.88
CA TYR A 4 21.30 7.26 15.70
C TYR A 4 20.04 6.87 16.49
N LEU A 5 19.27 7.85 16.97
CA LEU A 5 17.97 7.63 17.59
C LEU A 5 16.92 7.12 16.59
N GLN A 6 16.90 7.66 15.37
CA GLN A 6 15.98 7.21 14.32
C GLN A 6 16.22 5.75 13.94
N VAL A 7 17.49 5.34 13.80
CA VAL A 7 17.86 3.96 13.49
C VAL A 7 17.43 3.01 14.63
N ARG A 8 17.70 3.39 15.90
CA ARG A 8 17.25 2.58 17.04
C ARG A 8 15.74 2.50 17.20
N LEU A 9 15.01 3.59 16.94
CA LEU A 9 13.55 3.59 16.98
C LEU A 9 12.97 2.71 15.87
N TYR A 10 13.57 2.71 14.69
CA TYR A 10 13.15 1.86 13.58
C TYR A 10 13.33 0.36 13.90
N GLU A 11 14.51 -0.02 14.42
CA GLU A 11 14.76 -1.39 14.86
C GLU A 11 13.80 -1.81 15.98
N LEU A 12 13.56 -0.93 16.97
CA LEU A 12 12.61 -1.21 18.05
C LEU A 12 11.18 -1.38 17.54
N SER A 13 10.75 -0.53 16.60
CA SER A 13 9.43 -0.61 15.97
C SER A 13 9.24 -1.96 15.29
N TYR A 14 10.26 -2.45 14.60
CA TYR A 14 10.23 -3.75 13.93
C TYR A 14 10.08 -4.91 14.94
N TYR A 15 10.78 -4.88 16.07
CA TYR A 15 10.62 -5.90 17.11
C TYR A 15 9.22 -5.88 17.74
N VAL A 16 8.66 -4.69 17.98
CA VAL A 16 7.30 -4.54 18.51
C VAL A 16 6.27 -5.06 17.50
N GLU A 17 6.45 -4.80 16.21
CA GLU A 17 5.57 -5.28 15.14
C GLU A 17 5.53 -6.81 15.06
N ILE A 18 6.69 -7.46 15.14
CA ILE A 18 6.77 -8.93 15.20
C ILE A 18 6.05 -9.46 16.44
N LEU A 19 6.29 -8.85 17.60
CA LEU A 19 5.65 -9.25 18.86
C LEU A 19 4.12 -9.17 18.76
N ILE A 20 3.59 -8.04 18.27
CA ILE A 20 2.16 -7.82 18.10
C ILE A 20 1.58 -8.86 17.13
N SER A 21 2.27 -9.12 16.01
CA SER A 21 1.83 -10.11 15.02
C SER A 21 1.73 -11.52 15.61
N ILE A 22 2.68 -11.93 16.46
CA ILE A 22 2.65 -13.22 17.15
C ILE A 22 1.48 -13.29 18.14
N ILE A 23 1.27 -12.24 18.94
CA ILE A 23 0.17 -12.19 19.93
C ILE A 23 -1.18 -12.29 19.21
N LEU A 24 -1.36 -11.53 18.13
CA LEU A 24 -2.58 -11.54 17.33
C LEU A 24 -2.82 -12.91 16.68
N LEU A 25 -1.77 -13.55 16.15
CA LEU A 25 -1.87 -14.88 15.56
C LEU A 25 -2.33 -15.92 16.59
N VAL A 26 -1.73 -15.94 17.78
CA VAL A 26 -2.13 -16.87 18.85
C VAL A 26 -3.57 -16.62 19.30
N SER A 27 -3.95 -15.35 19.49
CA SER A 27 -5.33 -14.98 19.82
C SER A 27 -6.31 -15.49 18.77
N LEU A 28 -6.00 -15.28 17.48
CA LEU A 28 -6.84 -15.72 16.38
C LEU A 28 -7.02 -17.24 16.33
N LEU A 29 -5.97 -18.02 16.60
CA LEU A 29 -6.04 -19.48 16.66
C LEU A 29 -6.98 -19.94 17.79
N ILE A 30 -6.87 -19.33 18.97
CA ILE A 30 -7.75 -19.64 20.11
C ILE A 30 -9.21 -19.31 19.78
N LEU A 31 -9.48 -18.12 19.23
CA LEU A 31 -10.84 -17.74 18.83
C LEU A 31 -11.41 -18.67 17.75
N THR A 32 -10.59 -19.08 16.79
CA THR A 32 -10.99 -20.04 15.75
C THR A 32 -11.35 -21.40 16.35
N GLY A 33 -10.56 -21.88 17.32
CA GLY A 33 -10.88 -23.10 18.06
C GLY A 33 -12.22 -23.00 18.82
N HIS A 34 -12.47 -21.86 19.49
CA HIS A 34 -13.74 -21.62 20.17
C HIS A 34 -14.92 -21.61 19.20
N LEU A 35 -14.77 -21.02 18.01
CA LEU A 35 -15.82 -21.02 16.97
C LEU A 35 -16.19 -22.45 16.52
N VAL A 36 -15.19 -23.34 16.38
CA VAL A 36 -15.42 -24.75 16.02
C VAL A 36 -16.18 -25.48 17.14
N LEU A 37 -15.86 -25.23 18.40
CA LEU A 37 -16.61 -25.81 19.54
C LEU A 37 -18.06 -25.28 19.59
N MET A 38 -18.28 -24.03 19.23
CA MET A 38 -19.62 -23.46 19.15
C MET A 38 -20.45 -24.14 18.05
N LEU A 39 -19.84 -24.48 16.91
CA LEU A 39 -20.49 -25.19 15.81
C LEU A 39 -20.95 -26.59 16.22
N THR A 40 -20.13 -27.35 16.96
CA THR A 40 -20.53 -28.69 17.43
C THR A 40 -21.64 -28.63 18.49
N GLY A 41 -21.69 -27.54 19.27
CA GLY A 41 -22.75 -27.28 20.25
C GLY A 41 -24.14 -27.05 19.64
N ILE A 42 -24.24 -26.64 18.36
CA ILE A 42 -25.52 -26.33 17.70
C ILE A 42 -26.47 -27.54 17.69
N PHE A 43 -25.94 -28.75 17.53
CA PHE A 43 -26.75 -29.97 17.51
C PHE A 43 -27.45 -30.28 18.86
N SER A 44 -27.03 -29.64 19.95
CA SER A 44 -27.56 -29.89 21.30
C SER A 44 -28.61 -28.87 21.76
N ILE A 45 -28.91 -27.85 20.95
CA ILE A 45 -29.75 -26.72 21.37
C ILE A 45 -31.20 -26.94 20.94
N LYS A 46 -32.13 -26.92 21.90
CA LYS A 46 -33.58 -27.04 21.67
C LYS A 46 -34.35 -25.71 21.60
N SER A 47 -33.75 -24.59 22.02
CA SER A 47 -34.38 -23.26 22.02
C SER A 47 -33.33 -22.14 22.04
N GLY A 48 -33.53 -21.05 21.29
CA GLY A 48 -32.61 -19.90 21.24
C GLY A 48 -31.63 -19.89 20.06
N LEU A 49 -32.03 -20.47 18.92
CA LEU A 49 -31.20 -20.60 17.72
C LEU A 49 -30.75 -19.24 17.17
N ASP A 50 -31.62 -18.23 17.20
CA ASP A 50 -31.32 -16.89 16.66
C ASP A 50 -30.18 -16.21 17.42
N THR A 51 -30.21 -16.26 18.76
CA THR A 51 -29.13 -15.72 19.61
C THR A 51 -27.82 -16.47 19.40
N TYR A 52 -27.90 -17.78 19.20
CA TYR A 52 -26.72 -18.60 18.88
C TYR A 52 -26.13 -18.26 17.52
N LEU A 53 -26.97 -18.10 16.51
CA LEU A 53 -26.57 -17.67 15.16
C LEU A 53 -25.91 -16.29 15.23
N GLN A 54 -26.51 -15.33 15.94
CA GLN A 54 -25.97 -13.99 16.09
C GLN A 54 -24.58 -14.02 16.75
N ASN A 55 -24.42 -14.78 17.84
CA ASN A 55 -23.13 -14.94 18.51
C ASN A 55 -22.08 -15.63 17.62
N PHE A 56 -22.48 -16.65 16.85
CA PHE A 56 -21.62 -17.37 15.93
C PHE A 56 -21.12 -16.44 14.81
N LEU A 57 -22.03 -15.72 14.16
CA LEU A 57 -21.71 -14.75 13.11
C LEU A 57 -20.83 -13.63 13.64
N ASN A 58 -21.10 -13.14 14.86
CA ASN A 58 -20.27 -12.14 15.51
C ASN A 58 -18.83 -12.66 15.68
N GLN A 59 -18.65 -13.85 16.23
CA GLN A 59 -17.33 -14.40 16.45
C GLN A 59 -16.59 -14.72 15.13
N ALA A 60 -17.29 -15.31 14.15
CA ALA A 60 -16.73 -15.62 12.83
C ALA A 60 -16.25 -14.35 12.10
N MET A 61 -17.05 -13.28 12.13
CA MET A 61 -16.67 -12.02 11.49
C MET A 61 -15.53 -11.30 12.23
N SER A 62 -15.47 -11.38 13.58
CA SER A 62 -14.31 -10.88 14.34
C SER A 62 -13.02 -11.59 13.93
N ILE A 63 -13.07 -12.91 13.70
CA ILE A 63 -11.93 -13.70 13.21
C ILE A 63 -11.53 -13.26 11.80
N ALA A 64 -12.50 -13.07 10.89
CA ALA A 64 -12.22 -12.62 9.53
C ALA A 64 -11.47 -11.27 9.50
N ILE A 65 -11.89 -10.30 10.31
CA ILE A 65 -11.18 -9.01 10.48
C ILE A 65 -9.77 -9.23 11.04
N GLY A 66 -9.61 -10.10 12.04
CA GLY A 66 -8.30 -10.42 12.62
C GLY A 66 -7.32 -11.01 11.61
N VAL A 67 -7.78 -11.91 10.73
CA VAL A 67 -6.96 -12.46 9.63
C VAL A 67 -6.50 -11.37 8.68
N GLU A 68 -7.39 -10.44 8.32
CA GLU A 68 -7.06 -9.32 7.44
C GLU A 68 -6.06 -8.35 8.07
N LEU A 69 -6.23 -8.03 9.35
CA LEU A 69 -5.28 -7.20 10.10
C LEU A 69 -3.88 -7.81 10.11
N ILE A 70 -3.75 -9.13 10.32
CA ILE A 70 -2.45 -9.83 10.27
C ILE A 70 -1.83 -9.73 8.88
N LYS A 71 -2.62 -9.91 7.80
CA LYS A 71 -2.13 -9.77 6.42
C LYS A 71 -1.62 -8.36 6.15
N MET A 72 -2.29 -7.34 6.68
CA MET A 72 -1.86 -5.95 6.57
C MET A 72 -0.57 -5.66 7.34
N LEU A 73 -0.44 -6.16 8.57
CA LEU A 73 0.80 -6.01 9.34
C LEU A 73 1.97 -6.71 8.65
N SER A 74 1.72 -7.84 7.99
CA SER A 74 2.76 -8.63 7.32
C SER A 74 3.20 -8.06 5.96
N LYS A 75 2.31 -7.40 5.23
CA LYS A 75 2.63 -6.72 3.96
C LYS A 75 2.34 -5.24 4.14
N HIS A 76 3.38 -4.44 4.40
CA HIS A 76 3.38 -2.97 4.45
C HIS A 76 3.03 -2.32 3.10
N THR A 77 1.88 -2.68 2.51
CA THR A 77 1.31 -1.98 1.37
C THR A 77 0.14 -1.15 1.88
N SER A 78 0.31 0.17 1.88
CA SER A 78 -0.64 1.17 2.35
C SER A 78 -2.04 1.05 1.73
N GLY A 79 -2.14 0.55 0.48
CA GLY A 79 -3.41 0.31 -0.19
C GLY A 79 -4.33 -0.69 0.53
N THR A 80 -3.75 -1.69 1.21
CA THR A 80 -4.51 -2.75 1.91
C THR A 80 -5.19 -2.28 3.20
N ILE A 81 -4.77 -1.15 3.77
CA ILE A 81 -5.33 -0.66 5.05
C ILE A 81 -6.78 -0.22 4.90
N ILE A 82 -7.06 0.47 3.80
CA ILE A 82 -8.38 1.02 3.52
C ILE A 82 -9.39 -0.11 3.30
N GLU A 83 -9.00 -1.18 2.60
CA GLU A 83 -9.88 -2.32 2.32
C GLU A 83 -10.33 -3.04 3.60
N VAL A 84 -9.42 -3.24 4.55
CA VAL A 84 -9.73 -3.92 5.81
C VAL A 84 -10.52 -3.03 6.76
N LEU A 85 -10.25 -1.71 6.76
CA LEU A 85 -11.09 -0.75 7.49
C LEU A 85 -12.52 -0.74 6.93
N LEU A 86 -12.68 -0.78 5.60
CA LEU A 86 -13.98 -0.89 4.94
C LEU A 86 -14.71 -2.17 5.36
N PHE A 87 -14.03 -3.32 5.36
CA PHE A 87 -14.61 -4.59 5.80
C PHE A 87 -15.03 -4.58 7.28
N ALA A 88 -14.18 -4.01 8.15
CA ALA A 88 -14.46 -3.89 9.58
C ALA A 88 -15.69 -3.02 9.87
N ILE A 89 -15.80 -1.85 9.22
CA ILE A 89 -16.95 -0.94 9.37
C ILE A 89 -18.22 -1.58 8.80
N ALA A 90 -18.15 -2.19 7.61
CA ALA A 90 -19.30 -2.83 6.97
C ALA A 90 -19.91 -3.92 7.87
N ARG A 91 -19.07 -4.76 8.49
CA ARG A 91 -19.54 -5.74 9.48
C ARG A 91 -20.19 -5.06 10.68
N GLN A 92 -19.54 -4.04 11.24
CA GLN A 92 -20.03 -3.41 12.47
C GLN A 92 -21.44 -2.84 12.28
N ILE A 93 -21.75 -2.32 11.09
CA ILE A 93 -23.09 -1.86 10.71
C ILE A 93 -24.11 -3.02 10.65
N VAL A 94 -23.73 -4.21 10.17
CA VAL A 94 -24.63 -5.38 10.05
C VAL A 94 -24.88 -6.07 11.40
N VAL A 95 -23.85 -6.13 12.24
CA VAL A 95 -23.89 -6.83 13.53
C VAL A 95 -24.51 -5.98 14.63
N ALA A 96 -24.19 -4.68 14.67
CA ALA A 96 -24.68 -3.79 15.71
C ALA A 96 -26.04 -3.22 15.31
N HIS A 97 -27.09 -3.71 15.98
CA HIS A 97 -28.40 -3.06 15.99
C HIS A 97 -28.34 -1.88 16.98
N GLY A 98 -27.45 -0.92 16.69
CA GLY A 98 -27.27 0.29 17.49
C GLY A 98 -28.43 1.27 17.31
N SER A 99 -28.37 2.40 18.03
CA SER A 99 -29.31 3.50 17.80
C SER A 99 -29.25 3.93 16.32
N PRO A 100 -30.36 4.35 15.70
CA PRO A 100 -30.36 4.89 14.33
C PRO A 100 -29.30 5.98 14.11
N VAL A 101 -28.93 6.71 15.17
CA VAL A 101 -27.88 7.74 15.16
C VAL A 101 -26.49 7.13 14.98
N ASP A 102 -26.19 6.01 15.63
CA ASP A 102 -24.89 5.33 15.53
C ASP A 102 -24.67 4.74 14.13
N SER A 103 -25.75 4.20 13.55
CA SER A 103 -25.76 3.71 12.17
C SER A 103 -25.51 4.87 11.19
N LEU A 104 -26.17 6.02 11.38
CA LEU A 104 -25.95 7.20 10.55
C LEU A 104 -24.50 7.71 10.63
N LEU A 105 -23.94 7.79 11.85
CA LEU A 105 -22.56 8.22 12.07
C LEU A 105 -21.56 7.28 11.37
N SER A 106 -21.83 5.97 11.42
CA SER A 106 -21.01 4.95 10.76
C SER A 106 -21.04 5.09 9.23
N VAL A 107 -22.20 5.39 8.64
CA VAL A 107 -22.34 5.64 7.20
C VAL A 107 -21.62 6.93 6.78
N VAL A 108 -21.69 7.99 7.58
CA VAL A 108 -20.95 9.24 7.33
C VAL A 108 -19.44 8.99 7.40
N ALA A 109 -18.96 8.26 8.41
CA ALA A 109 -17.55 7.89 8.53
C ALA A 109 -17.07 7.07 7.32
N LEU A 110 -17.87 6.12 6.85
CA LEU A 110 -17.58 5.33 5.65
C LEU A 110 -17.47 6.22 4.39
N THR A 111 -18.38 7.18 4.26
CA THR A 111 -18.39 8.14 3.13
C THR A 111 -17.13 9.00 3.12
N ILE A 112 -16.70 9.49 4.29
CA ILE A 112 -15.47 10.26 4.44
C ILE A 112 -14.25 9.40 4.08
N LEU A 113 -14.22 8.14 4.51
CA LEU A 113 -13.14 7.21 4.22
C LEU A 113 -13.01 6.93 2.71
N PHE A 114 -14.14 6.79 2.00
CA PHE A 114 -14.12 6.72 0.53
C PHE A 114 -13.66 8.02 -0.12
N ALA A 115 -14.05 9.18 0.42
CA ALA A 115 -13.60 10.47 -0.07
C ALA A 115 -12.09 10.65 0.13
N THR A 116 -11.54 10.30 1.29
CA THR A 116 -10.08 10.35 1.51
C THR A 116 -9.35 9.38 0.59
N ARG A 117 -9.86 8.16 0.37
CA ARG A 117 -9.30 7.26 -0.66
C ARG A 117 -9.25 7.91 -2.03
N LYS A 118 -10.37 8.48 -2.48
CA LYS A 118 -10.51 9.04 -3.84
C LYS A 118 -9.70 10.32 -4.04
N TYR A 119 -9.62 11.20 -3.04
CA TYR A 119 -9.05 12.54 -3.20
C TYR A 119 -7.65 12.70 -2.60
N LEU A 120 -7.25 11.86 -1.64
CA LEU A 120 -5.95 11.98 -0.95
C LEU A 120 -4.94 10.91 -1.40
N PHE A 121 -5.38 9.68 -1.70
CA PHE A 121 -4.47 8.56 -1.98
C PHE A 121 -4.14 8.34 -3.46
N THR A 122 -4.88 8.93 -4.41
CA THR A 122 -4.57 8.90 -5.84
C THR A 122 -3.17 9.43 -6.19
N SER A 123 -2.54 10.27 -5.34
CA SER A 123 -1.19 10.78 -5.61
C SER A 123 -0.05 9.85 -5.15
N PHE A 124 -0.33 8.84 -4.31
CA PHE A 124 0.73 8.02 -3.70
C PHE A 124 0.78 6.57 -4.20
N ASP A 125 -0.27 6.08 -4.86
CA ASP A 125 -0.35 4.65 -5.21
C ASP A 125 0.12 4.30 -6.64
N ASP A 126 0.21 5.25 -7.57
CA ASP A 126 0.28 4.89 -9.01
C ASP A 126 1.41 5.54 -9.82
N THR A 127 2.48 6.00 -9.18
CA THR A 127 3.72 6.25 -9.91
C THR A 127 4.71 5.14 -9.58
N SER A 128 4.69 4.05 -10.36
CA SER A 128 5.76 3.06 -10.32
C SER A 128 7.04 3.68 -10.87
N SER A 129 7.74 4.44 -10.03
CA SER A 129 8.98 5.10 -10.40
C SER A 129 10.15 4.14 -10.20
N VAL A 130 10.97 4.00 -11.24
CA VAL A 130 12.18 3.16 -11.21
C VAL A 130 13.38 4.08 -11.34
N VAL A 131 14.24 4.12 -10.32
CA VAL A 131 15.47 4.90 -10.35
C VAL A 131 16.58 4.06 -11.00
N VAL A 132 17.13 4.58 -12.10
CA VAL A 132 18.24 3.97 -12.83
C VAL A 132 19.48 4.86 -12.76
N ARG A 133 20.67 4.28 -12.92
CA ARG A 133 21.91 5.04 -12.99
C ARG A 133 22.03 5.72 -14.36
N GLY A 134 22.47 6.97 -14.39
CA GLY A 134 22.75 7.69 -15.64
C GLY A 134 23.81 7.00 -16.53
N SER A 135 24.63 6.13 -15.94
CA SER A 135 25.63 5.30 -16.62
C SER A 135 25.10 3.99 -17.20
N GLN A 136 23.82 3.64 -16.99
CA GLN A 136 23.23 2.45 -17.60
C GLN A 136 22.82 2.74 -19.04
N LYS A 137 22.89 1.71 -19.89
CA LYS A 137 22.38 1.75 -21.26
C LYS A 137 20.86 1.85 -21.25
N VAL A 138 20.30 2.61 -22.20
CA VAL A 138 18.84 2.75 -22.35
C VAL A 138 18.15 1.40 -22.49
N LYS A 139 18.78 0.42 -23.16
CA LYS A 139 18.23 -0.94 -23.30
C LYS A 139 18.04 -1.65 -21.95
N VAL A 140 18.99 -1.51 -21.04
CA VAL A 140 18.91 -2.12 -19.70
C VAL A 140 17.82 -1.44 -18.90
N ALA A 141 17.72 -0.11 -18.99
CA ALA A 141 16.65 0.65 -18.35
C ALA A 141 15.26 0.27 -18.89
N ASN A 142 15.11 0.09 -20.21
CA ASN A 142 13.87 -0.36 -20.85
C ASN A 142 13.41 -1.73 -20.30
N VAL A 143 14.34 -2.66 -20.10
CA VAL A 143 14.03 -3.99 -19.52
C VAL A 143 13.66 -3.88 -18.04
N LEU A 144 14.45 -3.16 -17.25
CA LEU A 144 14.22 -3.00 -15.81
C LEU A 144 12.90 -2.29 -15.51
N ALA A 145 12.65 -1.20 -16.20
CA ALA A 145 11.44 -0.43 -16.04
C ALA A 145 10.29 -0.94 -16.91
N ARG A 146 10.45 -1.95 -17.79
CA ARG A 146 9.39 -2.41 -18.71
C ARG A 146 8.76 -1.25 -19.51
N VAL A 147 9.61 -0.40 -20.09
CA VAL A 147 9.22 0.76 -20.90
C VAL A 147 9.96 0.74 -22.23
N THR A 148 9.49 1.54 -23.20
CA THR A 148 10.12 1.68 -24.51
C THR A 148 10.60 3.12 -24.71
N LEU A 149 11.80 3.41 -24.21
CA LEU A 149 12.45 4.70 -24.44
C LEU A 149 13.16 4.73 -25.80
N PRO A 150 13.11 5.87 -26.53
CA PRO A 150 13.68 6.00 -27.87
C PRO A 150 15.20 6.23 -27.82
N ALA A 151 15.98 5.16 -27.95
CA ALA A 151 17.43 5.24 -28.05
C ALA A 151 17.90 5.63 -29.46
N ALA A 152 18.77 6.63 -29.58
CA ALA A 152 19.45 7.04 -30.81
C ALA A 152 20.51 6.02 -31.26
N SER A 153 21.11 5.28 -30.33
CA SER A 153 22.11 4.24 -30.63
C SER A 153 21.98 3.02 -29.72
N LYS A 154 22.62 1.91 -30.11
CA LYS A 154 22.58 0.64 -29.34
C LYS A 154 23.20 0.75 -27.94
N ASP A 155 24.15 1.67 -27.78
CA ASP A 155 24.96 1.84 -26.58
C ASP A 155 24.73 3.18 -25.87
N GLU A 156 23.74 3.97 -26.30
CA GLU A 156 23.37 5.25 -25.66
C GLU A 156 23.06 5.04 -24.17
N LEU A 157 23.60 5.95 -23.36
CA LEU A 157 23.41 5.96 -21.92
C LEU A 157 22.17 6.76 -21.53
N MET A 158 21.56 6.42 -20.39
CA MET A 158 20.40 7.16 -19.87
C MET A 158 20.68 8.66 -19.69
N ARG A 159 21.91 9.03 -19.28
CA ARG A 159 22.31 10.45 -19.17
C ARG A 159 22.38 11.17 -20.51
N GLU A 160 22.82 10.49 -21.57
CA GLU A 160 22.94 11.05 -22.92
C GLU A 160 21.55 11.26 -23.53
N LEU A 161 20.68 10.26 -23.37
CA LEU A 161 19.27 10.35 -23.75
C LEU A 161 18.60 11.56 -23.08
N MET A 162 18.82 11.74 -21.78
CA MET A 162 18.24 12.84 -20.99
C MET A 162 18.74 14.20 -21.46
N LEU A 163 20.07 14.36 -21.63
CA LEU A 163 20.67 15.62 -22.10
C LEU A 163 20.17 16.00 -23.49
N ARG A 164 20.14 15.05 -24.42
CA ARG A 164 19.65 15.27 -25.78
C ARG A 164 18.21 15.78 -25.82
N HIS A 165 17.32 15.24 -24.98
CA HIS A 165 15.93 15.68 -24.93
C HIS A 165 15.73 16.97 -24.16
N LEU A 166 16.53 17.25 -23.14
CA LEU A 166 16.52 18.54 -22.46
C LEU A 166 16.97 19.67 -23.39
N GLU A 167 18.00 19.42 -24.22
CA GLU A 167 18.45 20.38 -25.24
C GLU A 167 17.38 20.63 -26.30
N MET A 168 16.66 19.59 -26.75
CA MET A 168 15.55 19.76 -27.70
C MET A 168 14.39 20.58 -27.13
N GLU A 169 14.19 20.56 -25.80
CA GLU A 169 13.15 21.33 -25.11
C GLU A 169 13.66 22.67 -24.54
N ASP A 170 14.90 23.07 -24.85
CA ASP A 170 15.57 24.27 -24.33
C ASP A 170 15.58 24.36 -22.79
N LYS A 171 15.74 23.20 -22.13
CA LYS A 171 15.78 23.06 -20.67
C LYS A 171 17.21 22.85 -20.18
N LEU A 172 17.56 23.54 -19.10
CA LEU A 172 18.83 23.33 -18.41
C LEU A 172 18.82 22.02 -17.61
N PRO A 173 19.93 21.24 -17.61
CA PRO A 173 20.05 20.04 -16.80
C PRO A 173 20.24 20.41 -15.33
N SER A 174 19.15 20.39 -14.56
CA SER A 174 19.15 20.56 -13.10
C SER A 174 18.41 19.42 -12.41
N ILE A 175 18.68 19.22 -11.12
CA ILE A 175 17.91 18.28 -10.29
C ILE A 175 16.42 18.65 -10.37
N GLY A 176 15.56 17.67 -10.64
CA GLY A 176 14.13 17.85 -10.85
C GLY A 176 13.72 18.19 -12.29
N ALA A 177 14.66 18.48 -13.20
CA ALA A 177 14.35 18.64 -14.61
C ALA A 177 13.74 17.35 -15.17
N SER A 178 12.68 17.49 -15.96
CA SER A 178 11.92 16.36 -16.49
C SER A 178 11.58 16.52 -17.96
N ILE A 179 11.54 15.38 -18.64
CA ILE A 179 11.12 15.20 -20.03
C ILE A 179 10.00 14.16 -20.05
N ALA A 180 9.01 14.37 -20.90
CA ALA A 180 7.86 13.49 -21.00
C ALA A 180 7.84 12.78 -22.37
N PHE A 181 7.70 11.48 -22.33
CA PHE A 181 7.31 10.63 -23.46
C PHE A 181 5.84 10.24 -23.30
N ALA A 182 5.23 9.66 -24.35
CA ALA A 182 3.79 9.39 -24.42
C ALA A 182 3.18 8.77 -23.13
N ASP A 183 3.83 7.74 -22.56
CA ASP A 183 3.33 7.06 -21.34
C ASP A 183 4.41 6.98 -20.23
N VAL A 184 5.50 7.74 -20.35
CA VAL A 184 6.65 7.69 -19.41
C VAL A 184 7.29 9.07 -19.29
N ALA A 185 7.52 9.55 -18.08
CA ALA A 185 8.36 10.72 -17.83
C ALA A 185 9.72 10.30 -17.26
N LEU A 186 10.78 11.00 -17.65
CA LEU A 186 12.10 10.88 -17.04
C LEU A 186 12.37 12.14 -16.21
N ARG A 187 12.89 11.97 -15.00
CA ARG A 187 13.25 13.07 -14.09
C ARG A 187 14.67 12.90 -13.57
N ILE A 188 15.44 13.99 -13.53
CA ILE A 188 16.77 13.99 -12.91
C ILE A 188 16.59 13.90 -11.38
N ASP A 189 16.96 12.77 -10.80
CA ASP A 189 16.94 12.53 -9.35
C ASP A 189 18.18 13.10 -8.66
N HIS A 190 19.37 12.88 -9.26
CA HIS A 190 20.63 13.32 -8.67
C HIS A 190 21.68 13.66 -9.74
N MET A 191 22.46 14.71 -9.47
CA MET A 191 23.65 15.11 -10.23
C MET A 191 24.86 15.21 -9.32
N HIS A 192 26.05 14.93 -9.85
CA HIS A 192 27.32 15.11 -9.14
C HIS A 192 28.33 15.73 -10.10
N GLU A 193 28.95 16.85 -9.71
CA GLU A 193 29.94 17.55 -10.54
C GLU A 193 29.45 17.86 -11.98
N GLY A 194 28.17 18.24 -12.11
CA GLY A 194 27.56 18.53 -13.42
C GLY A 194 27.14 17.30 -14.22
N VAL A 195 27.40 16.08 -13.73
CA VAL A 195 27.03 14.82 -14.38
C VAL A 195 25.76 14.25 -13.78
N ILE A 196 24.82 13.83 -14.63
CA ILE A 196 23.61 13.13 -14.20
C ILE A 196 23.96 11.72 -13.72
N THR A 197 23.77 11.45 -12.42
CA THR A 197 24.12 10.16 -11.81
C THR A 197 22.91 9.24 -11.65
N ARG A 198 21.73 9.82 -11.40
CA ARG A 198 20.47 9.08 -11.22
C ARG A 198 19.32 9.73 -11.97
N ILE A 199 18.54 8.90 -12.65
CA ILE A 199 17.36 9.29 -13.40
C ILE A 199 16.21 8.43 -12.92
N GLU A 200 15.12 9.08 -12.58
CA GLU A 200 13.88 8.44 -12.20
C GLU A 200 12.98 8.27 -13.43
N ILE A 201 12.54 7.04 -13.68
CA ILE A 201 11.60 6.69 -14.75
C ILE A 201 10.22 6.62 -14.12
N ILE A 202 9.40 7.61 -14.38
CA ILE A 202 8.03 7.78 -13.87
C ILE A 202 7.10 7.21 -14.94
N LYS A 203 6.47 6.07 -14.71
CA LYS A 203 5.41 5.59 -15.61
C LYS A 203 4.15 6.38 -15.36
N SER A 204 3.56 6.92 -16.42
CA SER A 204 2.20 7.43 -16.33
C SER A 204 1.27 6.25 -16.49
N LEU A 205 0.57 5.88 -15.41
CA LEU A 205 -0.58 4.98 -15.53
C LEU A 205 -1.70 5.77 -16.20
N LYS A 206 -2.10 5.31 -17.39
CA LYS A 206 -3.36 5.71 -18.02
C LYS A 206 -4.50 4.94 -17.39
#